data_AF-A0A3D8K0X4-F1
#
_entry.id   AF-A0A3D8K0X4-F1
#
_cell.length_a   1.000
_cell.length_b   1.000
_cell.length_c   1.000
_cell.angle_alpha   90.00
_cell.angle_beta   90.00
_cell.angle_gamma   90.00
#
_symmetry.space_group_name_H-M   'P 1'
#
loop_
_entity.id
_entity.type
_entity.pdbx_description
1 polymer ?
#
loop_
_entity_poly.entity_id
_entity_poly.type
_entity_poly.pdbx_seq_one_letter_code
_entity_poly.pdbx_strand_id
1 'polypeptide(L)'
;MRLFTLDTDVFDEKDFASWDALASELKDWADRLAARGQLPLGVLRLIFTNNTLSVSTPVPATPDDSQQKPQSWPLGTVRPTGDDPDWLDGASAAFEKLRRHIEEGGKAVLDGYAVLKLCAASNDATGVFAADTATVTDVFNSELVLMREDNEDDPRGAYEIARGDELTCWHQMELSLRDDHTNELPEIRVTVPDEGVGAWFVNGIRYVWALETLRPHEYVPGRIHAGLSIADCERLLRRYRLAKQIHGGTFRPHGSTKQVDYLSGPPDNYRVDLHFVLHQLKAAELSWEAYCDKFGAEPLPMQDILPVGFVFQMLQNLKVEKPNHVFAKPNLSEMARIDDDGLLRALMPRVESVRYVMPRDLDGEIEDGIREAIREFSDGLRVQKIAIGGGIAAEQEPPHLVYAYEAEQLRASIEELGLTMYAAAVPNLISTKGILPDLPDSWPWALGNALFLRFERRGGVQ
;
A
#
# COMPACT_ATOMS: atom_id res chain seq x y z
N MET A 1 -25.84 8.58 2.49
CA MET A 1 -24.55 8.56 3.23
C MET A 1 -24.81 8.43 4.70
N ARG A 2 -24.07 7.58 5.40
CA ARG A 2 -24.22 7.35 6.83
C ARG A 2 -22.92 7.67 7.55
N LEU A 3 -22.96 8.57 8.51
CA LEU A 3 -21.83 8.93 9.37
C LEU A 3 -22.01 8.28 10.74
N PHE A 4 -20.98 7.59 11.19
CA PHE A 4 -20.83 7.11 12.55
C PHE A 4 -19.68 7.87 13.21
N THR A 5 -19.88 8.45 14.39
CA THR A 5 -18.83 9.16 15.12
C THR A 5 -18.53 8.55 16.49
N LEU A 6 -17.26 8.66 16.88
CA LEU A 6 -16.67 8.25 18.15
C LEU A 6 -16.08 9.48 18.86
N ASP A 7 -16.87 10.54 19.01
CA ASP A 7 -16.47 11.77 19.68
C ASP A 7 -17.17 11.98 21.03
N THR A 8 -18.18 11.17 21.35
CA THR A 8 -18.85 11.15 22.67
C THR A 8 -18.72 9.77 23.32
N ASP A 9 -18.92 9.65 24.64
CA ASP A 9 -18.99 8.35 25.35
C ASP A 9 -20.17 7.47 24.85
N VAL A 10 -20.88 7.92 23.82
CA VAL A 10 -22.01 7.31 23.13
C VAL A 10 -21.73 7.33 21.63
N PHE A 11 -22.09 6.26 20.93
CA PHE A 11 -22.05 6.19 19.47
C PHE A 11 -23.18 7.04 18.89
N ASP A 12 -22.86 7.97 17.98
CA ASP A 12 -23.84 8.74 17.22
C ASP A 12 -23.85 8.28 15.74
N GLU A 13 -25.04 8.05 15.20
CA GLU A 13 -25.28 7.59 13.83
C GLU A 13 -26.25 8.55 13.15
N LYS A 14 -25.83 9.14 12.03
CA LYS A 14 -26.63 10.11 11.27
C LYS A 14 -26.61 9.80 9.79
N ASP A 15 -27.79 9.87 9.16
CA ASP A 15 -27.95 9.72 7.72
C ASP A 15 -28.02 11.10 7.04
N PHE A 16 -27.32 11.21 5.91
CA PHE A 16 -27.20 12.40 5.08
C PHE A 16 -27.53 12.05 3.62
N ALA A 17 -28.24 12.95 2.95
CA ALA A 17 -28.64 12.77 1.55
C ALA A 17 -27.46 12.90 0.56
N SER A 18 -26.37 13.58 0.93
CA SER A 18 -25.22 13.82 0.06
C SER A 18 -23.95 14.16 0.86
N TRP A 19 -22.79 14.13 0.19
CA TRP A 19 -21.53 14.63 0.73
C TRP A 19 -21.58 16.12 1.09
N ASP A 20 -22.30 16.92 0.29
CA ASP A 20 -22.44 18.35 0.56
C ASP A 20 -23.16 18.61 1.89
N ALA A 21 -24.24 17.86 2.16
CA ALA A 21 -24.98 17.93 3.42
C ALA A 21 -24.13 17.44 4.62
N LEU A 22 -23.33 16.39 4.41
CA LEU A 22 -22.41 15.84 5.41
C LEU A 22 -21.28 16.84 5.77
N ALA A 23 -20.85 17.69 4.84
CA ALA A 23 -19.69 18.57 5.03
C ALA A 23 -19.81 19.53 6.22
N SER A 24 -21.02 20.00 6.54
CA SER A 24 -21.25 20.87 7.71
C SER A 24 -21.10 20.09 9.02
N GLU A 25 -21.69 18.89 9.12
CA GLU A 25 -21.53 18.04 10.31
C GLU A 25 -20.06 17.66 10.52
N LEU A 26 -19.30 17.35 9.45
CA LEU A 26 -17.87 17.03 9.58
C LEU A 26 -17.07 18.17 10.22
N LYS A 27 -17.41 19.43 9.95
CA LYS A 27 -16.74 20.59 10.57
C LYS A 27 -17.09 20.71 12.05
N ASP A 28 -18.37 20.62 12.37
CA ASP A 28 -18.85 20.69 13.75
C ASP A 28 -18.27 19.54 14.58
N TRP A 29 -18.18 18.36 13.97
CA TRP A 29 -17.56 17.18 14.55
C TRP A 29 -16.05 17.36 14.79
N ALA A 30 -15.31 17.89 13.81
CA ALA A 30 -13.89 18.19 13.98
C ALA A 30 -13.62 19.23 15.08
N ASP A 31 -14.52 20.21 15.25
CA ASP A 31 -14.43 21.18 16.36
C ASP A 31 -14.63 20.50 17.72
N ARG A 32 -15.56 19.54 17.82
CA ARG A 32 -15.75 18.74 19.04
C ARG A 32 -14.52 17.90 19.37
N LEU A 33 -13.93 17.24 18.36
CA LEU A 33 -12.69 16.46 18.53
C LEU A 33 -11.54 17.33 19.04
N ALA A 34 -11.32 18.49 18.40
CA ALA A 34 -10.28 19.43 18.78
C ALA A 34 -10.47 19.96 20.21
N ALA A 35 -11.70 20.35 20.57
CA ALA A 35 -12.02 20.85 21.91
C ALA A 35 -11.81 19.80 23.02
N ARG A 36 -11.91 18.50 22.68
CA ARG A 36 -11.71 17.38 23.60
C ARG A 36 -10.27 16.86 23.63
N GLY A 37 -9.36 17.45 22.83
CA GLY A 37 -7.98 16.96 22.73
C GLY A 37 -7.86 15.58 22.06
N GLN A 38 -8.85 15.17 21.27
CA GLN A 38 -8.87 13.88 20.56
C GLN A 38 -8.10 13.91 19.24
N LEU A 39 -7.19 14.87 19.09
CA LEU A 39 -6.29 15.04 17.94
C LEU A 39 -4.84 15.16 18.45
N PRO A 40 -4.27 14.11 19.06
CA PRO A 40 -3.02 14.19 19.83
C PRO A 40 -1.81 14.65 19.01
N LEU A 41 -1.82 14.47 17.69
CA LEU A 41 -0.78 14.95 16.78
C LEU A 41 -1.24 16.10 15.87
N GLY A 42 -2.46 16.62 16.05
CA GLY A 42 -3.05 17.58 15.12
C GLY A 42 -3.27 16.98 13.73
N VAL A 43 -3.60 15.69 13.65
CA VAL A 43 -3.79 14.97 12.38
C VAL A 43 -5.15 14.26 12.37
N LEU A 44 -5.89 14.44 11.28
CA LEU A 44 -7.05 13.64 10.89
C LEU A 44 -6.68 12.89 9.61
N ARG A 45 -6.66 11.56 9.68
CA ARG A 45 -6.30 10.68 8.55
C ARG A 45 -7.56 10.10 7.91
N LEU A 46 -7.62 10.17 6.59
CA LEU A 46 -8.64 9.54 5.77
C LEU A 46 -8.14 8.18 5.28
N ILE A 47 -8.89 7.11 5.56
CA ILE A 47 -8.60 5.75 5.12
C ILE A 47 -9.79 5.26 4.31
N PHE A 48 -9.56 4.89 3.06
CA PHE A 48 -10.60 4.47 2.13
C PHE A 48 -10.55 2.95 1.93
N THR A 49 -11.72 2.32 1.92
CA THR A 49 -11.95 0.98 1.39
C THR A 49 -13.08 1.06 0.37
N ASN A 50 -13.40 -0.06 -0.30
CA ASN A 50 -14.42 -0.10 -1.34
C ASN A 50 -15.79 0.49 -0.92
N ASN A 51 -16.18 0.31 0.35
CA ASN A 51 -17.50 0.72 0.86
C ASN A 51 -17.47 1.54 2.16
N THR A 52 -16.28 1.92 2.65
CA THR A 52 -16.15 2.66 3.90
C THR A 52 -15.05 3.70 3.77
N LEU A 53 -15.29 4.89 4.29
CA LEU A 53 -14.26 5.86 4.61
C LEU A 53 -14.13 5.89 6.13
N SER A 54 -12.98 5.49 6.64
CA SER A 54 -12.64 5.62 8.05
C SER A 54 -11.85 6.90 8.28
N VAL A 55 -12.19 7.61 9.35
CA VAL A 55 -11.42 8.75 9.85
C VAL A 55 -10.76 8.34 11.15
N SER A 56 -9.45 8.49 11.21
CA SER A 56 -8.66 8.15 12.40
C SER A 56 -7.67 9.25 12.76
N THR A 57 -7.06 9.14 13.94
CA THR A 57 -5.94 10.00 14.32
C THR A 57 -4.76 9.13 14.78
N PRO A 58 -3.54 9.42 14.34
CA PRO A 58 -2.36 8.74 14.84
C PRO A 58 -2.07 9.18 16.29
N VAL A 59 -1.71 8.21 17.11
CA VAL A 59 -1.41 8.40 18.53
C VAL A 59 0.03 7.97 18.76
N PRO A 60 0.87 8.87 19.29
CA PRO A 60 2.27 8.56 19.55
C PRO A 60 2.37 7.50 20.65
N ALA A 61 3.45 6.71 20.59
CA ALA A 61 3.84 5.88 21.72
C ALA A 61 4.05 6.75 22.97
N THR A 62 3.67 6.25 24.15
CA THR A 62 4.02 6.97 25.38
C THR A 62 5.54 6.90 25.62
N PRO A 63 6.17 8.01 26.05
CA PRO A 63 7.63 8.05 26.24
C PRO A 63 8.17 7.00 27.23
N ASP A 64 7.33 6.58 28.18
CA ASP A 64 7.70 5.67 29.26
C ASP A 64 7.58 4.18 28.89
N ASP A 65 7.01 3.86 27.72
CA ASP A 65 6.83 2.49 27.25
C ASP A 65 7.46 2.29 25.86
N SER A 66 8.75 1.95 25.88
CA SER A 66 9.53 1.59 24.68
C SER A 66 8.98 0.41 23.89
N GLN A 67 8.00 -0.34 24.42
CA GLN A 67 7.32 -1.42 23.70
C GLN A 67 5.98 -1.00 23.08
N GLN A 68 5.44 0.16 23.46
CA GLN A 68 4.18 0.64 22.93
C GLN A 68 4.37 1.12 21.49
N LYS A 69 3.71 0.44 20.55
CA LYS A 69 3.72 0.85 19.14
C LYS A 69 2.84 2.07 18.92
N PRO A 70 3.16 2.96 17.95
CA PRO A 70 2.24 3.98 17.47
C PRO A 70 0.87 3.35 17.15
N GLN A 71 -0.20 4.00 17.60
CA GLN A 71 -1.56 3.51 17.40
C GLN A 71 -2.32 4.44 16.45
N SER A 72 -3.45 3.95 15.93
CA SER A 72 -4.41 4.76 15.19
C SER A 72 -5.75 4.65 15.90
N TRP A 73 -6.21 5.75 16.52
CA TRP A 73 -7.53 5.77 17.16
C TRP A 73 -8.61 5.99 16.09
N PRO A 74 -9.59 5.07 15.97
CA PRO A 74 -10.73 5.29 15.08
C PRO A 74 -11.61 6.40 15.67
N LEU A 75 -11.93 7.41 14.86
CA LEU A 75 -12.74 8.55 15.27
C LEU A 75 -14.12 8.54 14.61
N GLY A 76 -14.24 7.99 13.41
CA GLY A 76 -15.52 7.89 12.74
C GLY A 76 -15.46 7.09 11.45
N THR A 77 -16.62 6.75 10.91
CA THR A 77 -16.73 6.11 9.60
C THR A 77 -17.87 6.71 8.80
N VAL A 78 -17.69 6.78 7.49
CA VAL A 78 -18.71 7.16 6.52
C VAL A 78 -18.95 5.97 5.59
N ARG A 79 -20.21 5.60 5.37
CA ARG A 79 -20.61 4.51 4.48
C ARG A 79 -21.73 4.95 3.51
N PRO A 80 -21.83 4.34 2.32
CA PRO A 80 -22.99 4.53 1.48
C PRO A 80 -24.24 3.94 2.15
N THR A 81 -25.39 4.56 1.89
CA THR A 81 -26.70 4.06 2.31
C THR A 81 -27.27 3.22 1.18
N GLY A 82 -26.74 2.01 0.98
CA GLY A 82 -27.06 1.10 -0.12
C GLY A 82 -25.84 0.75 -0.98
N ASP A 83 -26.07 -0.04 -2.03
CA ASP A 83 -25.06 -0.43 -3.01
C ASP A 83 -24.96 0.66 -4.09
N ASP A 84 -24.19 1.71 -3.80
CA ASP A 84 -23.90 2.80 -4.72
C ASP A 84 -22.41 2.74 -5.13
N PRO A 85 -22.08 2.37 -6.37
CA PRO A 85 -20.69 2.29 -6.82
C PRO A 85 -20.02 3.66 -6.93
N ASP A 86 -20.81 4.73 -7.10
CA ASP A 86 -20.34 6.10 -7.29
C ASP A 86 -20.46 6.92 -5.98
N TRP A 87 -20.54 6.23 -4.84
CA TRP A 87 -20.82 6.85 -3.54
C TRP A 87 -19.79 7.90 -3.10
N LEU A 88 -18.61 7.95 -3.73
CA LEU A 88 -17.55 8.93 -3.48
C LEU A 88 -17.72 10.23 -4.29
N ASP A 89 -18.72 10.31 -5.17
CA ASP A 89 -18.98 11.51 -5.97
C ASP A 89 -19.34 12.70 -5.08
N GLY A 90 -18.51 13.75 -5.14
CA GLY A 90 -18.62 14.93 -4.29
C GLY A 90 -17.87 14.84 -2.95
N ALA A 91 -17.25 13.70 -2.62
CA ALA A 91 -16.42 13.54 -1.42
C ALA A 91 -15.28 14.56 -1.39
N SER A 92 -14.57 14.75 -2.52
CA SER A 92 -13.46 15.71 -2.61
C SER A 92 -13.88 17.14 -2.27
N ALA A 93 -15.08 17.57 -2.68
CA ALA A 93 -15.60 18.89 -2.36
C ALA A 93 -16.00 19.03 -0.88
N ALA A 94 -16.61 17.99 -0.29
CA ALA A 94 -16.96 17.98 1.12
C ALA A 94 -15.71 18.01 2.02
N PHE A 95 -14.71 17.18 1.72
CA PHE A 95 -13.44 17.18 2.45
C PHE A 95 -12.61 18.43 2.20
N GLU A 96 -12.69 19.07 1.03
CA GLU A 96 -12.10 20.40 0.84
C GLU A 96 -12.66 21.43 1.83
N LYS A 97 -13.99 21.41 2.07
CA LYS A 97 -14.62 22.28 3.07
C LYS A 97 -14.12 22.00 4.47
N LEU A 98 -13.98 20.72 4.86
CA LEU A 98 -13.41 20.32 6.15
C LEU A 98 -11.95 20.76 6.27
N ARG A 99 -11.14 20.47 5.24
CA ARG A 99 -9.72 20.79 5.12
C ARG A 99 -9.47 22.29 5.29
N ARG A 100 -10.25 23.16 4.65
CA ARG A 100 -10.20 24.63 4.92
C ARG A 100 -10.43 24.94 6.39
N HIS A 101 -11.48 24.37 6.97
CA HIS A 101 -11.88 24.63 8.35
C HIS A 101 -10.80 24.25 9.37
N ILE A 102 -10.13 23.11 9.17
CA ILE A 102 -9.13 22.62 10.14
C ILE A 102 -7.69 23.07 9.83
N GLU A 103 -7.26 23.10 8.56
CA GLU A 103 -5.88 23.46 8.21
C GLU A 103 -5.66 24.97 8.24
N GLU A 104 -6.56 25.75 7.61
CA GLU A 104 -6.43 27.22 7.59
C GLU A 104 -6.82 27.81 8.96
N GLY A 105 -7.61 27.09 9.75
CA GLY A 105 -7.89 27.38 11.14
C GLY A 105 -6.76 27.02 12.12
N GLY A 106 -5.67 26.40 11.64
CA GLY A 106 -4.52 26.02 12.46
C GLY A 106 -4.77 24.89 13.47
N LYS A 107 -5.82 24.08 13.25
CA LYS A 107 -6.29 23.05 14.21
C LYS A 107 -5.65 21.69 13.95
N ALA A 108 -5.66 21.25 12.69
CA ALA A 108 -5.19 19.92 12.32
C ALA A 108 -4.93 19.81 10.80
N VAL A 109 -4.11 18.84 10.41
CA VAL A 109 -3.84 18.43 9.03
C VAL A 109 -4.82 17.33 8.60
N LEU A 110 -5.37 17.43 7.38
CA LEU A 110 -6.18 16.37 6.78
C LEU A 110 -5.31 15.47 5.88
N ASP A 111 -4.78 14.39 6.44
CA ASP A 111 -3.93 13.43 5.72
C ASP A 111 -4.77 12.50 4.82
N GLY A 112 -4.32 12.27 3.58
CA GLY A 112 -5.02 11.50 2.54
C GLY A 112 -5.93 12.34 1.62
N TYR A 113 -6.09 13.64 1.88
CA TYR A 113 -6.94 14.52 1.07
C TYR A 113 -6.38 14.79 -0.34
N ALA A 114 -5.06 14.91 -0.49
CA ALA A 114 -4.41 15.17 -1.77
C ALA A 114 -4.67 14.02 -2.74
N VAL A 115 -4.53 12.77 -2.28
CA VAL A 115 -4.83 11.58 -3.07
C VAL A 115 -6.29 11.60 -3.53
N LEU A 116 -7.25 11.83 -2.61
CA LEU A 116 -8.67 11.96 -2.94
C LEU A 116 -8.92 13.02 -4.02
N LYS A 117 -8.28 14.19 -3.88
CA LYS A 117 -8.44 15.31 -4.82
C LYS A 117 -7.88 15.00 -6.20
N LEU A 118 -6.69 14.39 -6.28
CA LEU A 118 -6.06 14.03 -7.55
C LEU A 118 -6.87 12.96 -8.29
N CYS A 119 -7.37 11.96 -7.56
CA CYS A 119 -8.28 10.94 -8.08
C CYS A 119 -9.58 11.56 -8.63
N ALA A 120 -10.17 12.53 -7.91
CA ALA A 120 -11.39 13.21 -8.35
C ALA A 120 -11.16 14.16 -9.54
N ALA A 121 -10.02 14.83 -9.62
CA ALA A 121 -9.70 15.79 -10.68
C ALA A 121 -9.33 15.10 -12.01
N SER A 122 -8.85 13.86 -11.96
CA SER A 122 -8.45 13.09 -13.14
C SER A 122 -9.63 12.74 -14.06
N ASN A 123 -10.86 12.79 -13.56
CA ASN A 123 -12.09 12.64 -14.35
C ASN A 123 -12.34 13.79 -15.34
N ASP A 124 -11.70 14.96 -15.15
CA ASP A 124 -11.93 16.16 -15.97
C ASP A 124 -10.96 16.27 -17.17
N ALA A 125 -10.02 15.33 -17.32
CA ALA A 125 -9.01 15.34 -18.39
C ALA A 125 -9.60 14.86 -19.73
N THR A 126 -10.21 15.78 -20.49
CA THR A 126 -10.69 15.51 -21.84
C THR A 126 -9.54 15.07 -22.77
N GLY A 127 -9.60 13.84 -23.30
CA GLY A 127 -8.69 13.36 -24.34
C GLY A 127 -7.78 12.18 -23.97
N VAL A 128 -7.80 11.71 -22.72
CA VAL A 128 -7.09 10.49 -22.29
C VAL A 128 -8.08 9.32 -22.29
N PHE A 129 -7.65 8.12 -22.70
CA PHE A 129 -8.48 6.92 -22.58
C PHE A 129 -8.82 6.68 -21.11
N ALA A 130 -10.10 6.47 -20.78
CA ALA A 130 -10.56 6.27 -19.40
C ALA A 130 -9.88 5.09 -18.68
N ALA A 131 -9.30 4.15 -19.43
CA ALA A 131 -8.52 3.04 -18.89
C ALA A 131 -7.19 3.47 -18.26
N ASP A 132 -6.64 4.62 -18.63
CA ASP A 132 -5.31 5.10 -18.23
C ASP A 132 -5.37 6.26 -17.22
N THR A 133 -6.57 6.63 -16.76
CA THR A 133 -6.78 7.71 -15.80
C THR A 133 -7.35 7.16 -14.50
N ALA A 134 -6.76 7.55 -13.36
CA ALA A 134 -7.34 7.29 -12.05
C ALA A 134 -8.68 8.03 -11.92
N THR A 135 -9.64 7.46 -11.18
CA THR A 135 -10.92 8.10 -10.86
C THR A 135 -11.09 8.19 -9.35
N VAL A 136 -12.13 8.88 -8.87
CA VAL A 136 -12.41 8.97 -7.42
C VAL A 136 -12.60 7.59 -6.77
N THR A 137 -13.08 6.59 -7.50
CA THR A 137 -13.24 5.22 -6.98
C THR A 137 -11.92 4.49 -6.87
N ASP A 138 -10.85 4.95 -7.53
CA ASP A 138 -9.51 4.37 -7.38
C ASP A 138 -8.79 4.85 -6.10
N VAL A 139 -9.37 5.75 -5.30
CA VAL A 139 -8.69 6.41 -4.16
C VAL A 139 -8.14 5.43 -3.11
N PHE A 140 -8.85 4.32 -2.86
CA PHE A 140 -8.43 3.29 -1.89
C PHE A 140 -7.25 2.44 -2.39
N ASN A 141 -6.90 2.55 -3.68
CA ASN A 141 -5.73 1.94 -4.28
C ASN A 141 -4.71 2.94 -4.82
N SER A 142 -4.84 4.21 -4.44
CA SER A 142 -4.01 5.29 -4.95
C SER A 142 -3.14 5.90 -3.86
N GLU A 143 -1.93 6.31 -4.22
CA GLU A 143 -0.93 6.85 -3.31
C GLU A 143 -0.13 7.96 -3.99
N LEU A 144 0.36 8.90 -3.19
CA LEU A 144 1.44 9.77 -3.62
C LEU A 144 2.74 8.97 -3.64
N VAL A 145 3.54 9.21 -4.68
CA VAL A 145 4.90 8.72 -4.82
C VAL A 145 5.82 9.92 -4.95
N LEU A 146 6.91 9.90 -4.18
CA LEU A 146 7.92 10.95 -4.18
C LEU A 146 9.26 10.38 -4.65
N MET A 147 9.72 10.82 -5.81
CA MET A 147 11.02 10.46 -6.37
C MET A 147 12.01 11.59 -6.08
N ARG A 148 13.25 11.24 -5.72
CA ARG A 148 14.36 12.19 -5.62
C ARG A 148 15.27 12.07 -6.83
N GLU A 149 15.56 13.19 -7.45
CA GLU A 149 16.42 13.34 -8.62
C GLU A 149 17.61 14.23 -8.23
N ASP A 150 18.74 13.60 -7.89
CA ASP A 150 19.96 14.34 -7.51
C ASP A 150 20.67 14.97 -8.71
N ASN A 151 20.50 14.40 -9.91
CA ASN A 151 21.08 14.89 -11.15
C ASN A 151 20.01 15.02 -12.24
N GLU A 152 19.69 16.25 -12.65
CA GLU A 152 18.72 16.50 -13.74
C GLU A 152 19.17 15.91 -15.08
N ASP A 153 20.49 15.81 -15.29
CA ASP A 153 21.06 15.26 -16.54
C ASP A 153 21.04 13.72 -16.56
N ASP A 154 20.73 13.06 -15.43
CA ASP A 154 20.57 11.61 -15.34
C ASP A 154 19.26 11.21 -14.63
N PRO A 155 18.12 11.26 -15.36
CA PRO A 155 16.82 10.85 -14.82
C PRO A 155 16.77 9.37 -14.39
N ARG A 156 17.70 8.53 -14.84
CA ARG A 156 17.76 7.11 -14.47
C ARG A 156 18.36 6.91 -13.08
N GLY A 157 19.05 7.91 -12.55
CA GLY A 157 19.52 7.95 -11.17
C GLY A 157 18.42 8.28 -10.16
N ALA A 158 17.17 8.49 -10.58
CA ALA A 158 16.06 8.78 -9.69
C ALA A 158 15.67 7.56 -8.84
N TYR A 159 15.39 7.78 -7.56
CA TYR A 159 14.95 6.72 -6.63
C TYR A 159 13.76 7.16 -5.78
N GLU A 160 12.89 6.20 -5.45
CA GLU A 160 11.67 6.45 -4.67
C GLU A 160 12.04 6.66 -3.20
N ILE A 161 11.69 7.81 -2.65
CA ILE A 161 12.02 8.14 -1.26
C ILE A 161 10.84 7.97 -0.31
N ALA A 162 9.63 7.99 -0.86
CA ALA A 162 8.41 7.86 -0.10
C ALA A 162 7.24 7.44 -0.98
N ARG A 163 6.30 6.74 -0.34
CA ARG A 163 5.01 6.37 -0.91
C ARG A 163 3.94 6.37 0.18
N GLY A 164 2.76 6.91 -0.13
CA GLY A 164 1.61 6.90 0.77
C GLY A 164 0.78 8.18 0.67
N ASP A 165 0.46 8.79 1.80
CA ASP A 165 -0.25 10.07 1.87
C ASP A 165 0.73 11.24 2.10
N GLU A 166 0.19 12.45 2.17
CA GLU A 166 0.92 13.72 2.23
C GLU A 166 1.92 13.75 3.37
N LEU A 167 1.49 13.45 4.60
CA LEU A 167 2.36 13.57 5.76
C LEU A 167 3.52 12.56 5.70
N THR A 168 3.27 11.36 5.16
CA THR A 168 4.32 10.34 4.97
C THR A 168 5.37 10.85 3.98
N CYS A 169 4.92 11.38 2.83
CA CYS A 169 5.83 11.88 1.81
C CYS A 169 6.60 13.12 2.27
N TRP A 170 5.94 14.06 2.97
CA TRP A 170 6.60 15.23 3.52
C TRP A 170 7.61 14.87 4.60
N HIS A 171 7.26 13.98 5.53
CA HIS A 171 8.18 13.52 6.58
C HIS A 171 9.45 12.91 5.98
N GLN A 172 9.31 12.00 5.02
CA GLN A 172 10.46 11.36 4.36
C GLN A 172 11.29 12.33 3.52
N MET A 173 10.65 13.32 2.89
CA MET A 173 11.37 14.41 2.23
C MET A 173 12.23 15.17 3.24
N GLU A 174 11.70 15.55 4.41
CA GLU A 174 12.50 16.22 5.45
C GLU A 174 13.64 15.32 5.93
N LEU A 175 13.34 14.05 6.27
CA LEU A 175 14.36 13.08 6.68
C LEU A 175 15.47 12.90 5.65
N SER A 176 15.16 12.98 4.35
CA SER A 176 16.15 12.87 3.27
C SER A 176 17.17 14.01 3.22
N LEU A 177 16.88 15.13 3.91
CA LEU A 177 17.72 16.33 3.98
C LEU A 177 18.46 16.45 5.31
N ARG A 178 18.19 15.55 6.26
CA ARG A 178 18.79 15.56 7.58
C ARG A 178 20.27 15.22 7.50
N ASP A 179 21.09 15.94 8.26
CA ASP A 179 22.50 15.59 8.39
C ASP A 179 22.64 14.38 9.33
N ASP A 180 23.20 13.28 8.83
CA ASP A 180 23.35 12.04 9.59
C ASP A 180 24.31 12.15 10.79
N HIS A 181 25.23 13.12 10.80
CA HIS A 181 26.20 13.32 11.88
C HIS A 181 25.63 14.20 13.00
N THR A 182 24.88 15.25 12.64
CA THR A 182 24.34 16.20 13.63
C THR A 182 22.89 15.92 13.99
N ASN A 183 22.19 15.10 13.19
CA ASN A 183 20.74 14.84 13.28
C ASN A 183 19.90 16.13 13.18
N GLU A 184 20.50 17.22 12.68
CA GLU A 184 19.82 18.50 12.50
C GLU A 184 19.20 18.57 11.10
N LEU A 185 17.98 19.11 11.04
CA LEU A 185 17.35 19.44 9.77
C LEU A 185 17.77 20.84 9.33
N PRO A 186 18.23 21.02 8.08
CA PRO A 186 18.53 22.34 7.57
C PRO A 186 17.24 23.17 7.45
N GLU A 187 17.39 24.49 7.29
CA GLU A 187 16.27 25.33 6.87
C GLU A 187 15.77 24.83 5.50
N ILE A 188 14.49 24.43 5.44
CA ILE A 188 13.90 23.84 4.24
C ILE A 188 13.33 24.95 3.37
N ARG A 189 13.89 25.11 2.17
CA ARG A 189 13.41 26.05 1.16
C ARG A 189 12.90 25.29 -0.05
N VAL A 190 11.60 25.41 -0.29
CA VAL A 190 10.91 24.73 -1.39
C VAL A 190 10.45 25.73 -2.44
N THR A 191 10.79 25.46 -3.69
CA THR A 191 10.28 26.16 -4.89
C THR A 191 9.64 25.16 -5.85
N VAL A 192 8.68 25.62 -6.65
CA VAL A 192 8.05 24.84 -7.72
C VAL A 192 8.51 25.47 -9.04
N PRO A 193 8.94 24.69 -10.04
CA PRO A 193 9.34 25.25 -11.32
C PRO A 193 8.13 25.79 -12.09
N ASP A 194 8.35 26.82 -12.91
CA ASP A 194 7.31 27.46 -13.73
C ASP A 194 7.05 26.70 -15.05
N GLU A 195 7.94 25.76 -15.42
CA GLU A 195 7.86 24.97 -16.65
C GLU A 195 8.23 23.49 -16.38
N GLY A 196 7.79 22.59 -17.26
CA GLY A 196 8.10 21.16 -17.18
C GLY A 196 7.07 20.34 -16.40
N VAL A 197 7.55 19.30 -15.70
CA VAL A 197 6.72 18.41 -14.88
C VAL A 197 6.57 18.95 -13.46
N GLY A 198 5.49 18.60 -12.77
CA GLY A 198 5.29 18.99 -11.38
C GLY A 198 6.37 18.39 -10.48
N ALA A 199 7.25 19.27 -9.98
CA ALA A 199 8.34 18.93 -9.09
C ALA A 199 8.51 19.99 -8.01
N TRP A 200 9.19 19.64 -6.93
CA TRP A 200 9.68 20.56 -5.92
C TRP A 200 11.21 20.61 -5.97
N PHE A 201 11.77 21.81 -5.98
CA PHE A 201 13.18 22.01 -5.68
C PHE A 201 13.31 22.34 -4.21
N VAL A 202 13.88 21.41 -3.45
CA VAL A 202 14.09 21.54 -2.01
C VAL A 202 15.58 21.68 -1.75
N ASN A 203 16.01 22.86 -1.31
CA ASN A 203 17.41 23.19 -1.11
C ASN A 203 18.30 22.88 -2.34
N GLY A 204 17.74 23.01 -3.55
CA GLY A 204 18.42 22.75 -4.82
C GLY A 204 18.32 21.32 -5.35
N ILE A 205 17.79 20.38 -4.57
CA ILE A 205 17.56 19.00 -5.00
C ILE A 205 16.14 18.88 -5.57
N ARG A 206 15.98 18.16 -6.68
CA ARG A 206 14.70 18.00 -7.38
C ARG A 206 13.93 16.79 -6.84
N TYR A 207 12.66 17.01 -6.55
CA TYR A 207 11.73 15.99 -6.05
C TYR A 207 10.50 15.93 -6.94
N VAL A 208 10.30 14.82 -7.64
CA VAL A 208 9.18 14.64 -8.57
C VAL A 208 8.02 13.93 -7.88
N TRP A 209 6.82 14.50 -8.04
CA TRP A 209 5.61 13.98 -7.43
C TRP A 209 4.76 13.26 -8.48
N ALA A 210 4.26 12.08 -8.10
CA ALA A 210 3.29 11.34 -8.91
C ALA A 210 2.14 10.80 -8.05
N LEU A 211 0.99 10.60 -8.68
CA LEU A 211 -0.07 9.73 -8.20
C LEU A 211 0.15 8.36 -8.82
N GLU A 212 0.21 7.32 -8.00
CA GLU A 212 0.23 5.95 -8.47
C GLU A 212 -1.00 5.19 -7.98
N THR A 213 -1.64 4.47 -8.90
CA THR A 213 -2.85 3.69 -8.65
C THR A 213 -2.63 2.24 -9.05
N LEU A 214 -3.01 1.31 -8.16
CA LEU A 214 -2.99 -0.13 -8.41
C LEU A 214 -4.41 -0.67 -8.59
N ARG A 215 -4.82 -0.90 -9.83
CA ARG A 215 -6.12 -1.53 -10.13
C ARG A 215 -6.05 -3.04 -9.91
N PRO A 216 -6.99 -3.62 -9.15
CA PRO A 216 -7.05 -5.05 -8.95
C PRO A 216 -7.21 -5.80 -10.27
N HIS A 217 -6.33 -6.76 -10.50
CA HIS A 217 -6.42 -7.79 -11.52
C HIS A 217 -5.95 -9.12 -10.90
N GLU A 218 -6.14 -10.25 -11.59
CA GLU A 218 -5.97 -11.59 -11.02
C GLU A 218 -4.58 -11.83 -10.41
N TYR A 219 -3.52 -11.51 -11.15
CA TYR A 219 -2.13 -11.80 -10.74
C TYR A 219 -1.21 -10.58 -10.75
N VAL A 220 -1.42 -9.64 -11.66
CA VAL A 220 -0.61 -8.41 -11.76
C VAL A 220 -1.55 -7.22 -11.73
N PRO A 221 -1.35 -6.26 -10.81
CA PRO A 221 -2.17 -5.07 -10.82
C PRO A 221 -1.98 -4.27 -12.11
N GLY A 222 -3.06 -3.68 -12.57
CA GLY A 222 -3.00 -2.59 -13.54
C GLY A 222 -2.38 -1.40 -12.83
N ARG A 223 -1.27 -0.87 -13.35
CA ARG A 223 -0.58 0.26 -12.74
C ARG A 223 -0.83 1.51 -13.57
N ILE A 224 -1.37 2.54 -12.93
CA ILE A 224 -1.48 3.88 -13.50
C ILE A 224 -0.49 4.76 -12.77
N HIS A 225 0.37 5.44 -13.52
CA HIS A 225 1.32 6.40 -13.00
C HIS A 225 1.06 7.75 -13.65
N ALA A 226 0.67 8.74 -12.84
CA ALA A 226 0.34 10.07 -13.31
C ALA A 226 1.21 11.11 -12.57
N GLY A 227 2.15 11.73 -13.29
CA GLY A 227 2.92 12.85 -12.76
C GLY A 227 2.00 14.01 -12.39
N LEU A 228 2.27 14.67 -11.26
CA LEU A 228 1.49 15.83 -10.85
C LEU A 228 1.76 17.02 -11.78
N SER A 229 0.74 17.86 -11.97
CA SER A 229 0.93 19.14 -12.65
C SER A 229 1.62 20.16 -11.73
N ILE A 230 2.20 21.22 -12.30
CA ILE A 230 2.75 22.36 -11.54
C ILE A 230 1.69 22.93 -10.57
N ALA A 231 0.44 23.08 -11.03
CA ALA A 231 -0.66 23.57 -10.20
C ALA A 231 -0.98 22.64 -9.03
N ASP A 232 -0.84 21.32 -9.20
CA ASP A 232 -0.99 20.35 -8.10
C ASP A 232 0.17 20.46 -7.12
N CYS A 233 1.40 20.57 -7.60
CA CYS A 233 2.58 20.79 -6.77
C CYS A 233 2.51 22.08 -5.96
N GLU A 234 2.01 23.19 -6.53
CA GLU A 234 1.78 24.43 -5.80
C GLU A 234 0.70 24.30 -4.72
N ARG A 235 -0.38 23.56 -5.02
CA ARG A 235 -1.45 23.28 -4.04
C ARG A 235 -0.91 22.42 -2.90
N LEU A 236 -0.13 21.40 -3.21
CA LEU A 236 0.53 20.56 -2.22
C LEU A 236 1.52 21.38 -1.37
N LEU A 237 2.28 22.30 -1.98
CA LEU A 237 3.25 23.14 -1.27
C LEU A 237 2.56 24.12 -0.30
N ARG A 238 1.42 24.70 -0.70
CA ARG A 238 0.60 25.52 0.19
C ARG A 238 0.15 24.73 1.42
N ARG A 239 -0.26 23.47 1.24
CA ARG A 239 -0.66 22.59 2.35
C ARG A 239 0.52 22.18 3.23
N TYR A 240 1.66 21.84 2.65
CA TYR A 240 2.90 21.60 3.40
C TYR A 240 3.23 22.76 4.34
N ARG A 241 3.17 24.00 3.84
CA ARG A 241 3.44 25.20 4.66
C ARG A 241 2.44 25.37 5.82
N LEU A 242 1.14 25.12 5.58
CA LEU A 242 0.13 25.13 6.64
C LEU A 242 0.39 24.03 7.68
N ALA A 243 0.71 22.82 7.22
CA ALA A 243 1.01 21.70 8.10
C ALA A 243 2.24 21.96 9.00
N LYS A 244 3.29 22.60 8.45
CA LYS A 244 4.46 23.06 9.23
C LYS A 244 4.08 24.06 10.32
N GLN A 245 3.15 24.97 10.04
CA GLN A 245 2.65 25.92 11.03
C GLN A 245 1.86 25.23 12.14
N ILE A 246 1.01 24.24 11.80
CA ILE A 246 0.21 23.47 12.77
C ILE A 246 1.12 22.63 13.69
N HIS A 247 2.12 21.96 13.13
CA HIS A 247 3.00 21.07 13.91
C HIS A 247 4.15 21.81 14.63
N GLY A 248 4.34 23.11 14.35
CA GLY A 248 5.35 23.93 15.02
C GLY A 248 6.80 23.48 14.77
N GLY A 249 7.07 22.78 13.68
CA GLY A 249 8.39 22.19 13.42
C GLY A 249 8.32 20.98 12.49
N THR A 250 9.00 19.91 12.87
CA THR A 250 9.11 18.66 12.09
C THR A 250 7.84 17.83 12.15
N PHE A 251 7.58 17.06 11.09
CA PHE A 251 6.51 16.06 11.14
C PHE A 251 6.88 14.98 12.15
N ARG A 252 5.91 14.61 13.00
CA ARG A 252 6.12 13.53 13.96
C ARG A 252 5.86 12.19 13.27
N PRO A 253 6.64 11.14 13.53
CA PRO A 253 6.41 9.83 12.97
C PRO A 253 5.02 9.33 13.36
N HIS A 254 4.20 9.02 12.38
CA HIS A 254 2.91 8.35 12.57
C HIS A 254 2.95 7.06 11.74
N GLY A 255 3.57 6.06 12.36
CA GLY A 255 3.92 4.78 11.75
C GLY A 255 2.75 4.12 11.04
N SER A 256 2.87 4.02 9.72
CA SER A 256 2.34 2.95 8.86
C SER A 256 2.55 3.36 7.41
N THR A 257 3.04 2.43 6.59
CA THR A 257 2.80 2.49 5.15
C THR A 257 1.30 2.58 4.94
N LYS A 258 0.88 3.44 4.02
CA LYS A 258 -0.53 3.50 3.62
C LYS A 258 -1.00 2.11 3.22
N GLN A 259 -2.11 1.67 3.80
CA GLN A 259 -2.79 0.46 3.36
C GLN A 259 -3.61 0.82 2.13
N VAL A 260 -3.30 0.18 1.02
CA VAL A 260 -4.21 0.13 -0.13
C VAL A 260 -5.06 -1.12 -0.04
N ASP A 261 -6.30 -1.04 -0.50
CA ASP A 261 -7.25 -2.15 -0.39
C ASP A 261 -6.75 -3.41 -1.14
N TYR A 262 -6.16 -3.22 -2.33
CA TYR A 262 -5.56 -4.28 -3.12
C TYR A 262 -4.43 -4.98 -2.36
N LEU A 263 -4.53 -6.32 -2.21
CA LEU A 263 -3.60 -7.18 -1.48
C LEU A 263 -3.56 -6.96 0.04
N SER A 264 -4.46 -6.17 0.63
CA SER A 264 -4.51 -5.96 2.09
C SER A 264 -5.21 -7.09 2.86
N GLY A 265 -5.97 -7.95 2.17
CA GLY A 265 -6.74 -9.03 2.78
C GLY A 265 -7.05 -10.18 1.81
N PRO A 266 -7.66 -11.28 2.29
CA PRO A 266 -8.09 -12.36 1.43
C PRO A 266 -9.16 -11.88 0.44
N PRO A 267 -9.03 -12.20 -0.86
CA PRO A 267 -10.17 -12.12 -1.77
C PRO A 267 -11.21 -13.19 -1.39
N ASP A 268 -12.42 -13.05 -1.93
CA ASP A 268 -13.50 -14.04 -1.74
C ASP A 268 -13.11 -15.42 -2.26
N ASN A 269 -12.34 -15.47 -3.35
CA ASN A 269 -11.98 -16.70 -4.05
C ASN A 269 -10.50 -16.73 -4.42
N TYR A 270 -9.93 -17.94 -4.48
CA TYR A 270 -8.59 -18.19 -4.98
C TYR A 270 -8.59 -19.13 -6.17
N ARG A 271 -7.67 -18.89 -7.10
CA ARG A 271 -7.31 -19.87 -8.12
C ARG A 271 -6.38 -20.92 -7.54
N VAL A 272 -6.81 -22.18 -7.60
CA VAL A 272 -6.11 -23.34 -7.03
C VAL A 272 -5.53 -24.25 -8.09
N ASP A 273 -4.39 -24.87 -7.77
CA ASP A 273 -3.83 -25.97 -8.54
C ASP A 273 -4.64 -27.25 -8.24
N LEU A 274 -5.61 -27.54 -9.12
CA LEU A 274 -6.44 -28.75 -9.02
C LEU A 274 -5.62 -30.04 -9.04
N HIS A 275 -4.49 -30.07 -9.74
CA HIS A 275 -3.63 -31.25 -9.76
C HIS A 275 -3.02 -31.51 -8.38
N PHE A 276 -2.53 -30.45 -7.73
CA PHE A 276 -2.05 -30.52 -6.35
C PHE A 276 -3.17 -30.95 -5.39
N VAL A 277 -4.36 -30.35 -5.49
CA VAL A 277 -5.51 -30.68 -4.64
C VAL A 277 -5.90 -32.15 -4.78
N LEU A 278 -6.03 -32.66 -6.01
CA LEU A 278 -6.34 -34.06 -6.28
C LEU A 278 -5.27 -35.01 -5.71
N HIS A 279 -4.00 -34.63 -5.77
CA HIS A 279 -2.92 -35.41 -5.17
C HIS A 279 -3.04 -35.47 -3.64
N GLN A 280 -3.37 -34.35 -2.97
CA GLN A 280 -3.58 -34.33 -1.52
C GLN A 280 -4.78 -35.17 -1.10
N LEU A 281 -5.90 -35.07 -1.82
CA LEU A 281 -7.09 -35.89 -1.57
C LEU A 281 -6.80 -37.38 -1.73
N LYS A 282 -6.09 -37.76 -2.81
CA LYS A 282 -5.67 -39.14 -3.05
C LYS A 282 -4.75 -39.65 -1.94
N ALA A 283 -3.82 -38.83 -1.46
CA ALA A 283 -2.94 -39.20 -0.34
C ALA A 283 -3.71 -39.42 0.97
N ALA A 284 -4.87 -38.78 1.13
CA ALA A 284 -5.78 -38.97 2.24
C ALA A 284 -6.85 -40.06 1.99
N GLU A 285 -6.78 -40.78 0.87
CA GLU A 285 -7.75 -41.81 0.44
C GLU A 285 -9.18 -41.26 0.29
N LEU A 286 -9.32 -40.01 -0.17
CA LEU A 286 -10.61 -39.36 -0.39
C LEU A 286 -10.79 -38.99 -1.87
N SER A 287 -12.03 -39.09 -2.36
CA SER A 287 -12.49 -38.33 -3.54
C SER A 287 -12.90 -36.91 -3.12
N TRP A 288 -13.18 -36.05 -4.10
CA TRP A 288 -13.71 -34.72 -3.85
C TRP A 288 -15.04 -34.77 -3.08
N GLU A 289 -15.98 -35.60 -3.55
CA GLU A 289 -17.30 -35.79 -2.95
C GLU A 289 -17.17 -36.38 -1.54
N ALA A 290 -16.34 -37.41 -1.39
CA ALA A 290 -16.08 -38.04 -0.08
C ALA A 290 -15.44 -37.07 0.92
N TYR A 291 -14.64 -36.10 0.45
CA TYR A 291 -14.11 -35.03 1.30
C TYR A 291 -15.22 -34.09 1.78
N CYS A 292 -16.09 -33.62 0.87
CA CYS A 292 -17.23 -32.77 1.22
C CYS A 292 -18.15 -33.46 2.24
N ASP A 293 -18.50 -34.72 2.01
CA ASP A 293 -19.35 -35.51 2.91
C ASP A 293 -18.71 -35.70 4.30
N LYS A 294 -17.41 -36.02 4.35
CA LYS A 294 -16.69 -36.33 5.59
C LYS A 294 -16.54 -35.14 6.51
N PHE A 295 -16.27 -33.96 5.95
CA PHE A 295 -15.99 -32.75 6.73
C PHE A 295 -17.18 -31.79 6.80
N GLY A 296 -18.36 -32.19 6.30
CA GLY A 296 -19.57 -31.38 6.34
C GLY A 296 -19.43 -30.06 5.59
N ALA A 297 -18.56 -30.01 4.58
CA ALA A 297 -18.42 -28.82 3.75
C ALA A 297 -19.63 -28.72 2.81
N GLU A 298 -20.08 -27.50 2.53
CA GLU A 298 -21.08 -27.30 1.48
C GLU A 298 -20.60 -27.98 0.18
N PRO A 299 -21.48 -28.73 -0.51
CA PRO A 299 -21.10 -29.43 -1.73
C PRO A 299 -20.78 -28.40 -2.82
N LEU A 300 -19.49 -28.13 -3.00
CA LEU A 300 -18.96 -27.26 -4.04
C LEU A 300 -18.55 -28.10 -5.25
N PRO A 301 -18.75 -27.62 -6.48
CA PRO A 301 -18.20 -28.28 -7.66
C PRO A 301 -16.67 -28.22 -7.63
N MET A 302 -16.01 -29.24 -8.17
CA MET A 302 -14.56 -29.25 -8.35
C MET A 302 -14.19 -28.30 -9.49
N GLN A 303 -13.77 -27.09 -9.14
CA GLN A 303 -13.38 -26.03 -10.05
C GLN A 303 -12.08 -25.38 -9.59
N ASP A 304 -11.39 -24.71 -10.50
CA ASP A 304 -10.10 -24.09 -10.24
C ASP A 304 -10.21 -22.77 -9.46
N ILE A 305 -11.40 -22.20 -9.30
CA ILE A 305 -11.66 -21.01 -8.47
C ILE A 305 -12.50 -21.41 -7.26
N LEU A 306 -11.91 -21.40 -6.06
CA LEU A 306 -12.58 -21.87 -4.84
C LEU A 306 -12.67 -20.78 -3.77
N PRO A 307 -13.74 -20.78 -2.94
CA PRO A 307 -13.86 -19.85 -1.82
C PRO A 307 -12.69 -19.97 -0.84
N VAL A 308 -12.18 -18.84 -0.35
CA VAL A 308 -11.01 -18.80 0.55
C VAL A 308 -11.18 -19.71 1.78
N GLY A 309 -12.35 -19.63 2.43
CA GLY A 309 -12.65 -20.42 3.62
C GLY A 309 -12.62 -21.93 3.35
N PHE A 310 -13.10 -22.36 2.19
CA PHE A 310 -13.04 -23.76 1.78
C PHE A 310 -11.61 -24.23 1.55
N VAL A 311 -10.80 -23.44 0.84
CA VAL A 311 -9.38 -23.77 0.56
C VAL A 311 -8.60 -23.94 1.86
N PHE A 312 -8.75 -23.00 2.80
CA PHE A 312 -7.97 -23.02 4.04
C PHE A 312 -8.41 -24.16 4.96
N GLN A 313 -9.72 -24.40 5.06
CA GLN A 313 -10.24 -25.54 5.80
C GLN A 313 -9.76 -26.88 5.21
N MET A 314 -9.71 -27.00 3.88
CA MET A 314 -9.19 -28.19 3.21
C MET A 314 -7.73 -28.43 3.49
N LEU A 315 -6.89 -27.39 3.42
CA LEU A 315 -5.48 -27.51 3.77
C LEU A 315 -5.27 -27.97 5.22
N GLN A 316 -6.10 -27.45 6.15
CA GLN A 316 -6.05 -27.83 7.55
C GLN A 316 -6.51 -29.28 7.79
N ASN A 317 -7.65 -29.66 7.21
CA ASN A 317 -8.23 -31.00 7.32
C ASN A 317 -7.30 -32.08 6.77
N LEU A 318 -6.63 -31.79 5.64
CA LEU A 318 -5.69 -32.69 4.99
C LEU A 318 -4.27 -32.61 5.58
N LYS A 319 -4.02 -31.69 6.55
CA LYS A 319 -2.72 -31.48 7.20
C LYS A 319 -1.57 -31.27 6.20
N VAL A 320 -1.82 -30.46 5.17
CA VAL A 320 -0.86 -30.24 4.09
C VAL A 320 0.41 -29.54 4.61
N GLU A 321 1.58 -30.16 4.40
CA GLU A 321 2.87 -29.61 4.87
C GLU A 321 3.32 -28.38 4.08
N LYS A 322 3.04 -28.34 2.77
CA LYS A 322 3.42 -27.26 1.85
C LYS A 322 2.17 -26.57 1.30
N PRO A 323 1.46 -25.77 2.12
CA PRO A 323 0.16 -25.21 1.75
C PRO A 323 0.22 -24.28 0.54
N ASN A 324 1.33 -23.56 0.34
CA ASN A 324 1.53 -22.61 -0.77
C ASN A 324 1.59 -23.24 -2.18
N HIS A 325 1.59 -24.57 -2.26
CA HIS A 325 1.46 -25.29 -3.53
C HIS A 325 -0.01 -25.44 -3.97
N VAL A 326 -0.97 -25.10 -3.10
CA VAL A 326 -2.40 -25.11 -3.47
C VAL A 326 -2.75 -24.00 -4.44
N PHE A 327 -2.03 -22.87 -4.39
CA PHE A 327 -2.32 -21.73 -5.25
C PHE A 327 -1.76 -21.98 -6.65
N ALA A 328 -2.61 -21.76 -7.66
CA ALA A 328 -2.19 -21.86 -9.05
C ALA A 328 -1.10 -20.82 -9.34
N LYS A 329 -0.05 -21.25 -10.02
CA LYS A 329 1.02 -20.36 -10.48
C LYS A 329 0.54 -19.59 -11.72
N PRO A 330 0.86 -18.29 -11.84
CA PRO A 330 0.53 -17.53 -13.04
C PRO A 330 1.31 -18.08 -14.24
N ASN A 331 0.64 -18.11 -15.40
CA ASN A 331 1.29 -18.30 -16.69
C ASN A 331 2.01 -17.02 -17.11
N LEU A 332 2.93 -17.12 -18.07
CA LEU A 332 3.69 -15.94 -18.52
C LEU A 332 2.80 -14.81 -19.04
N SER A 333 1.67 -15.13 -19.70
CA SER A 333 0.68 -14.15 -20.17
C SER A 333 -0.10 -13.46 -19.05
N GLU A 334 -0.04 -13.99 -17.84
CA GLU A 334 -0.68 -13.47 -16.63
C GLU A 334 0.36 -12.77 -15.73
N MET A 335 1.57 -12.51 -16.24
CA MET A 335 2.65 -11.82 -15.55
C MET A 335 3.04 -10.55 -16.31
N ALA A 336 3.51 -9.53 -15.58
CA ALA A 336 4.07 -8.33 -16.19
C ALA A 336 5.55 -8.51 -16.43
N ARG A 337 5.99 -8.17 -17.64
CA ARG A 337 7.41 -8.00 -17.93
C ARG A 337 7.94 -6.78 -17.17
N ILE A 338 9.11 -6.92 -16.57
CA ILE A 338 9.77 -5.86 -15.80
C ILE A 338 10.81 -5.18 -16.68
N ASP A 339 10.40 -4.06 -17.28
CA ASP A 339 11.28 -3.18 -18.06
C ASP A 339 11.78 -1.99 -17.20
N ASP A 340 10.99 -1.56 -16.21
CA ASP A 340 11.35 -0.61 -15.14
C ASP A 340 11.05 -1.21 -13.76
N ASP A 341 11.58 -0.61 -12.71
CA ASP A 341 11.45 -1.11 -11.34
C ASP A 341 10.22 -0.59 -10.59
N GLY A 342 9.39 0.23 -11.24
CA GLY A 342 8.25 0.88 -10.60
C GLY A 342 7.15 -0.09 -10.16
N LEU A 343 6.89 -1.16 -10.91
CA LEU A 343 5.96 -2.21 -10.45
C LEU A 343 6.51 -2.93 -9.20
N LEU A 344 7.82 -3.19 -9.15
CA LEU A 344 8.44 -3.84 -7.99
C LEU A 344 8.35 -2.94 -6.77
N ARG A 345 8.71 -1.65 -6.90
CA ARG A 345 8.55 -0.64 -5.83
C ARG A 345 7.09 -0.57 -5.33
N ALA A 346 6.13 -0.60 -6.24
CA ALA A 346 4.71 -0.61 -5.90
C ALA A 346 4.30 -1.87 -5.12
N LEU A 347 4.84 -3.05 -5.45
CA LEU A 347 4.46 -4.31 -4.81
C LEU A 347 5.22 -4.57 -3.49
N MET A 348 6.45 -4.09 -3.35
CA MET A 348 7.32 -4.35 -2.19
C MET A 348 6.64 -4.14 -0.83
N PRO A 349 5.92 -3.03 -0.58
CA PRO A 349 5.26 -2.83 0.72
C PRO A 349 4.13 -3.83 1.00
N ARG A 350 3.62 -4.55 -0.02
CA ARG A 350 2.42 -5.40 0.01
C ARG A 350 2.71 -6.90 -0.05
N VAL A 351 3.97 -7.28 -0.26
CA VAL A 351 4.41 -8.67 -0.29
C VAL A 351 5.26 -8.98 0.94
N GLU A 352 5.25 -10.25 1.36
CA GLU A 352 5.97 -10.74 2.54
C GLU A 352 7.10 -11.70 2.20
N SER A 353 7.16 -12.16 0.94
CA SER A 353 8.16 -13.12 0.49
C SER A 353 8.36 -13.08 -1.02
N VAL A 354 9.43 -13.70 -1.49
CA VAL A 354 9.71 -13.88 -2.92
C VAL A 354 9.67 -15.36 -3.27
N ARG A 355 8.98 -15.69 -4.35
CA ARG A 355 8.94 -17.02 -4.98
C ARG A 355 9.41 -16.85 -6.41
N TYR A 356 10.21 -17.78 -6.93
CA TYR A 356 10.69 -17.62 -8.29
C TYR A 356 10.84 -18.93 -9.05
N VAL A 357 10.86 -18.82 -10.38
CA VAL A 357 11.10 -19.90 -11.33
C VAL A 357 12.22 -19.49 -12.29
N MET A 358 13.21 -20.36 -12.40
CA MET A 358 14.32 -20.24 -13.35
C MET A 358 14.15 -21.22 -14.50
N PRO A 359 14.68 -20.93 -15.70
CA PRO A 359 14.88 -21.91 -16.76
C PRO A 359 15.68 -23.12 -16.24
N ARG A 360 15.39 -24.32 -16.75
CA ARG A 360 16.00 -25.57 -16.25
C ARG A 360 17.42 -25.82 -16.76
N ASP A 361 17.85 -25.04 -17.73
CA ASP A 361 19.04 -25.22 -18.55
C ASP A 361 20.00 -24.03 -18.42
N LEU A 362 19.99 -23.33 -17.28
CA LEU A 362 20.93 -22.24 -17.01
C LEU A 362 22.30 -22.78 -16.64
N ASP A 363 23.34 -22.02 -16.99
CA ASP A 363 24.69 -22.27 -16.51
C ASP A 363 24.77 -21.98 -15.00
N GLY A 364 25.60 -22.73 -14.27
CA GLY A 364 25.69 -22.62 -12.81
C GLY A 364 26.01 -21.22 -12.29
N GLU A 365 26.86 -20.46 -13.01
CA GLU A 365 27.17 -19.07 -12.67
C GLU A 365 25.94 -18.15 -12.77
N ILE A 366 25.08 -18.37 -13.77
CA ILE A 366 23.84 -17.59 -13.93
C ILE A 366 22.84 -17.97 -12.85
N GLU A 367 22.71 -19.26 -12.52
CA GLU A 367 21.86 -19.71 -11.43
C GLU A 367 22.26 -19.09 -10.09
N ASP A 368 23.57 -19.10 -9.79
CA ASP A 368 24.09 -18.51 -8.55
C ASP A 368 23.87 -17.00 -8.51
N GLY A 369 24.06 -16.31 -9.63
CA GLY A 369 23.76 -14.88 -9.77
C GLY A 369 22.28 -14.54 -9.51
N ILE A 370 21.34 -15.32 -10.04
CA ILE A 370 19.90 -15.14 -9.76
C ILE A 370 19.62 -15.36 -8.26
N ARG A 371 20.18 -16.42 -7.66
CA ARG A 371 19.97 -16.73 -6.25
C ARG A 371 20.50 -15.62 -5.34
N GLU A 372 21.65 -15.04 -5.68
CA GLU A 372 22.23 -13.91 -4.96
C GLU A 372 21.35 -12.67 -5.06
N ALA A 373 20.96 -12.26 -6.27
CA ALA A 373 20.09 -11.10 -6.47
C ALA A 373 18.74 -11.24 -5.73
N ILE A 374 18.16 -12.44 -5.74
CA ILE A 374 16.92 -12.72 -5.01
C ILE A 374 17.12 -12.69 -3.50
N ARG A 375 18.25 -13.20 -3.01
CA ARG A 375 18.58 -13.17 -1.58
C ARG A 375 18.74 -11.74 -1.09
N GLU A 376 19.49 -10.92 -1.80
CA GLU A 376 19.68 -9.49 -1.47
C GLU A 376 18.34 -8.75 -1.40
N PHE A 377 17.51 -8.89 -2.44
CA PHE A 377 16.17 -8.30 -2.46
C PHE A 377 15.28 -8.81 -1.32
N SER A 378 15.32 -10.11 -1.02
CA SER A 378 14.51 -10.72 0.05
C SER A 378 14.97 -10.26 1.44
N ASP A 379 16.28 -10.07 1.63
CA ASP A 379 16.83 -9.53 2.87
C ASP A 379 16.44 -8.07 3.06
N GLY A 380 16.53 -7.23 2.01
CA GLY A 380 16.04 -5.85 2.04
C GLY A 380 14.56 -5.76 2.38
N LEU A 381 13.71 -6.56 1.72
CA LEU A 381 12.28 -6.67 2.03
C LEU A 381 12.04 -7.02 3.50
N ARG A 382 12.76 -8.01 4.04
CA ARG A 382 12.63 -8.43 5.44
C ARG A 382 13.01 -7.31 6.40
N VAL A 383 14.12 -6.62 6.15
CA VAL A 383 14.55 -5.48 7.00
C VAL A 383 13.51 -4.37 6.96
N GLN A 384 12.96 -4.05 5.77
CA GLN A 384 11.89 -3.07 5.62
C GLN A 384 10.65 -3.44 6.47
N LYS A 385 10.23 -4.71 6.45
CA LYS A 385 9.09 -5.20 7.25
C LYS A 385 9.35 -5.12 8.76
N ILE A 386 10.56 -5.45 9.20
CA ILE A 386 10.95 -5.33 10.61
C ILE A 386 10.96 -3.85 11.01
N ALA A 387 11.50 -2.96 10.17
CA ALA A 387 11.51 -1.52 10.42
C ALA A 387 10.09 -0.95 10.55
N ILE A 388 9.21 -1.21 9.56
CA ILE A 388 7.81 -0.77 9.58
C ILE A 388 7.05 -1.38 10.78
N GLY A 389 7.34 -2.64 11.12
CA GLY A 389 6.72 -3.33 12.25
C GLY A 389 7.19 -2.84 13.63
N GLY A 390 8.12 -1.87 13.70
CA GLY A 390 8.71 -1.38 14.95
C GLY A 390 9.67 -2.38 15.61
N GLY A 391 10.16 -3.37 14.85
CA GLY A 391 11.10 -4.39 15.34
C GLY A 391 12.56 -3.91 15.38
N ILE A 392 12.88 -2.79 14.72
CA ILE A 392 14.16 -2.11 14.86
C ILE A 392 13.95 -0.91 15.78
N ALA A 393 14.39 -1.04 17.04
CA ALA A 393 14.52 0.10 17.94
C ALA A 393 15.80 0.86 17.56
N ALA A 394 15.73 1.63 16.48
CA ALA A 394 16.77 2.60 16.20
C ALA A 394 16.53 3.82 17.11
N GLU A 395 17.58 4.36 17.72
CA GLU A 395 17.49 5.64 18.46
C GLU A 395 16.96 6.77 17.56
N GLN A 396 17.09 6.62 16.23
CA GLN A 396 16.63 7.55 15.21
C GLN A 396 16.08 6.79 14.00
N GLU A 397 14.95 7.23 13.46
CA GLU A 397 14.35 6.65 12.25
C GLU A 397 15.28 6.87 11.05
N PRO A 398 15.77 5.81 10.37
CA PRO A 398 16.49 5.96 9.12
C PRO A 398 15.51 6.40 8.02
N PRO A 399 15.93 7.23 7.06
CA PRO A 399 15.09 7.56 5.91
C PRO A 399 14.69 6.27 5.16
N HIS A 400 13.50 6.23 4.57
CA HIS A 400 13.06 5.13 3.71
C HIS A 400 14.01 4.87 2.53
N LEU A 401 14.90 5.82 2.23
CA LEU A 401 16.01 5.73 1.28
C LEU A 401 16.91 4.50 1.43
N VAL A 402 17.04 3.96 2.64
CA VAL A 402 17.84 2.75 2.86
C VAL A 402 17.32 1.58 2.04
N TYR A 403 16.02 1.58 1.71
CA TYR A 403 15.32 0.50 0.99
C TYR A 403 14.78 0.92 -0.39
N ALA A 404 15.26 2.03 -0.94
CA ALA A 404 14.75 2.62 -2.18
C ALA A 404 15.32 1.99 -3.46
N TYR A 405 16.44 1.26 -3.33
CA TYR A 405 17.26 0.83 -4.47
C TYR A 405 17.11 -0.67 -4.78
N GLU A 406 16.56 -1.48 -3.89
CA GLU A 406 16.49 -2.93 -4.01
C GLU A 406 15.76 -3.39 -5.28
N ALA A 407 14.69 -2.68 -5.64
CA ALA A 407 13.92 -2.96 -6.86
C ALA A 407 14.78 -2.77 -8.11
N GLU A 408 15.51 -1.65 -8.20
CA GLU A 408 16.39 -1.33 -9.32
C GLU A 408 17.62 -2.25 -9.32
N GLN A 409 18.21 -2.53 -8.15
CA GLN A 409 19.32 -3.47 -8.01
C GLN A 409 18.94 -4.86 -8.51
N LEU A 410 17.78 -5.38 -8.11
CA LEU A 410 17.28 -6.65 -8.61
C LEU A 410 17.11 -6.61 -10.14
N ARG A 411 16.46 -5.56 -10.67
CA ARG A 411 16.26 -5.40 -12.11
C ARG A 411 17.58 -5.38 -12.88
N ALA A 412 18.53 -4.54 -12.44
CA ALA A 412 19.84 -4.37 -13.05
C ALA A 412 20.66 -5.66 -13.01
N SER A 413 20.74 -6.34 -11.86
CA SER A 413 21.46 -7.61 -11.72
C SER A 413 20.92 -8.69 -12.67
N ILE A 414 19.59 -8.79 -12.81
CA ILE A 414 18.98 -9.76 -13.73
C ILE A 414 19.21 -9.39 -15.20
N GLU A 415 19.22 -8.09 -15.53
CA GLU A 415 19.56 -7.61 -16.88
C GLU A 415 21.02 -7.91 -17.24
N GLU A 416 21.96 -7.72 -16.32
CA GLU A 416 23.38 -8.04 -16.50
C GLU A 416 23.61 -9.54 -16.75
N LEU A 417 22.81 -10.40 -16.13
CA LEU A 417 22.80 -11.85 -16.37
C LEU A 417 22.18 -12.24 -17.73
N GLY A 418 21.73 -11.26 -18.54
CA GLY A 418 21.16 -11.50 -19.87
C GLY A 418 19.76 -12.11 -19.84
N LEU A 419 19.00 -11.87 -18.78
CA LEU A 419 17.66 -12.43 -18.59
C LEU A 419 16.59 -11.34 -18.66
N THR A 420 15.36 -11.77 -18.94
CA THR A 420 14.14 -10.97 -18.81
C THR A 420 13.40 -11.45 -17.57
N MET A 421 12.96 -10.52 -16.74
CA MET A 421 12.20 -10.79 -15.52
C MET A 421 10.72 -10.49 -15.76
N TYR A 422 9.87 -11.37 -15.25
CA TYR A 422 8.44 -11.19 -15.16
C TYR A 422 8.00 -11.26 -13.71
N ALA A 423 7.05 -10.43 -13.29
CA ALA A 423 6.54 -10.42 -11.92
C ALA A 423 5.01 -10.55 -11.86
N ALA A 424 4.55 -11.13 -10.75
CA ALA A 424 3.16 -11.18 -10.32
C ALA A 424 3.08 -11.19 -8.79
N ALA A 425 1.91 -10.88 -8.23
CA ALA A 425 1.60 -11.11 -6.82
C ALA A 425 0.77 -12.40 -6.70
N VAL A 426 1.15 -13.28 -5.77
CA VAL A 426 0.42 -14.52 -5.49
C VAL A 426 0.12 -14.64 -4.00
N PRO A 427 -0.95 -15.35 -3.61
CA PRO A 427 -1.24 -15.59 -2.19
C PRO A 427 -0.12 -16.37 -1.52
N ASN A 428 0.11 -16.08 -0.23
CA ASN A 428 1.12 -16.73 0.57
C ASN A 428 0.64 -16.98 2.01
N LEU A 429 0.67 -18.24 2.41
CA LEU A 429 0.38 -18.71 3.76
C LEU A 429 1.68 -18.84 4.54
N ILE A 430 1.77 -18.09 5.64
CA ILE A 430 2.91 -18.05 6.55
C ILE A 430 2.52 -18.85 7.79
N SER A 431 3.28 -19.88 8.16
CA SER A 431 2.94 -20.66 9.35
C SER A 431 3.04 -19.82 10.61
N THR A 432 2.02 -19.86 11.45
CA THR A 432 1.98 -19.20 12.77
C THR A 432 2.38 -20.13 13.90
N LYS A 433 2.64 -21.41 13.60
CA LYS A 433 3.01 -22.43 14.58
C LYS A 433 4.29 -22.01 15.33
N GLY A 434 4.18 -21.95 16.65
CA GLY A 434 5.29 -21.53 17.52
C GLY A 434 5.57 -20.02 17.53
N ILE A 435 4.77 -19.22 16.84
CA ILE A 435 4.85 -17.75 16.82
C ILE A 435 3.68 -17.13 17.56
N LEU A 436 2.45 -17.59 17.28
CA LEU A 436 1.25 -17.14 17.95
C LEU A 436 0.70 -18.25 18.87
N PRO A 437 0.00 -17.90 19.98
CA PRO A 437 -0.71 -18.89 20.77
C PRO A 437 -1.77 -19.60 19.91
N ASP A 438 -1.91 -20.91 20.09
CA ASP A 438 -2.95 -21.68 19.41
C ASP A 438 -4.33 -21.21 19.88
N LEU A 439 -5.05 -20.50 19.02
CA LEU A 439 -6.41 -20.04 19.29
C LEU A 439 -7.42 -21.10 18.79
N PRO A 440 -8.47 -21.41 19.57
CA PRO A 440 -9.57 -22.25 19.10
C PRO A 440 -10.15 -21.70 17.80
N ASP A 441 -10.44 -22.58 16.83
CA ASP A 441 -11.07 -22.23 15.54
C ASP A 441 -10.26 -21.27 14.65
N SER A 442 -8.96 -21.11 14.90
CA SER A 442 -8.06 -20.35 14.02
C SER A 442 -7.29 -21.25 13.05
N TRP A 443 -7.00 -20.73 11.85
CA TRP A 443 -6.11 -21.41 10.91
C TRP A 443 -4.64 -21.27 11.37
N PRO A 444 -3.80 -22.30 11.20
CA PRO A 444 -2.39 -22.29 11.62
C PRO A 444 -1.47 -21.49 10.68
N TRP A 445 -2.05 -20.53 9.96
CA TRP A 445 -1.38 -19.69 8.98
C TRP A 445 -1.88 -18.24 9.07
N ALA A 446 -0.94 -17.31 8.95
CA ALA A 446 -1.24 -15.94 8.60
C ALA A 446 -1.26 -15.83 7.06
N LEU A 447 -2.16 -15.01 6.54
CA LEU A 447 -2.23 -14.72 5.12
C LEU A 447 -1.39 -13.48 4.80
N GLY A 448 -0.64 -13.57 3.72
CA GLY A 448 -0.01 -12.44 3.05
C GLY A 448 0.14 -12.74 1.55
N ASN A 449 1.05 -12.03 0.91
CA ASN A 449 1.32 -12.19 -0.52
C ASN A 449 2.80 -12.48 -0.75
N ALA A 450 3.12 -13.12 -1.87
CA ALA A 450 4.47 -13.30 -2.36
C ALA A 450 4.63 -12.62 -3.71
N LEU A 451 5.78 -11.99 -3.93
CA LEU A 451 6.23 -11.60 -5.25
C LEU A 451 6.67 -12.87 -6.00
N PHE A 452 5.93 -13.24 -7.04
CA PHE A 452 6.25 -14.36 -7.90
C PHE A 452 7.03 -13.88 -9.12
N LEU A 453 8.29 -14.31 -9.23
CA LEU A 453 9.20 -13.93 -10.30
C LEU A 453 9.45 -15.09 -11.26
N ARG A 454 9.50 -14.79 -12.56
CA ARG A 454 9.87 -15.75 -13.58
C ARG A 454 10.94 -15.14 -14.47
N PHE A 455 11.99 -15.92 -14.71
CA PHE A 455 13.12 -15.50 -15.55
C PHE A 455 13.09 -16.22 -16.89
N GLU A 456 13.34 -15.50 -17.98
CA GLU A 456 13.48 -16.05 -19.33
C GLU A 456 14.74 -15.52 -20.01
N ARG A 457 15.33 -16.28 -20.93
CA ARG A 457 16.50 -15.83 -21.70
C ARG A 457 16.12 -14.67 -22.62
N ARG A 458 16.94 -13.62 -22.67
CA ARG A 458 16.72 -12.49 -23.58
C ARG A 458 16.80 -12.99 -25.03
N GLY A 459 15.72 -12.90 -25.79
CA GLY A 459 15.66 -13.32 -27.19
C GLY A 459 15.32 -14.80 -27.43
N GLY A 460 14.84 -15.54 -26.43
CA GLY A 460 14.21 -16.85 -26.66
C GLY A 460 12.96 -16.70 -27.53
N VAL A 461 12.91 -17.40 -28.67
CA VAL A 461 11.74 -17.45 -29.55
C VAL A 461 10.55 -18.02 -28.78
N GLN A 462 9.41 -17.32 -28.86
CA GLN A 462 8.11 -17.75 -28.32
C GLN A 462 7.61 -19.06 -28.91
#